data_AF-A0A1V4K6N6-F1
#
_entry.id   AF-A0A1V4K6N6-F1
#
_cell.length_a   1.000
_cell.length_b   1.000
_cell.length_c   1.000
_cell.angle_alpha   90.00
_cell.angle_beta   90.00
_cell.angle_gamma   90.00
#
_symmetry.space_group_name_H-M   'P 1'
#
loop_
_entity.id
_entity.type
_entity.pdbx_description
1 polymer ?
#
loop_
_entity_poly.entity_id
_entity_poly.type
_entity_poly.pdbx_seq_one_letter_code
_entity_poly.pdbx_strand_id
1 'polypeptide(L)'
;MRHSGVLNKDDVGLEKVQGVTKTSDVYRVKDDPQGDSSMVLQAQEDIIEMKDVFSVKLKRRRFVGQKKGGTVLGITIFKCLNKEENKLTDCAIHLNNLSEDHCHTWFRHLKEILNGFQNRPKSLKVFVNPSSHKREATHVYYEQVAPLFKLADIKTDVTVTEYEGHALSVLKECELQAFDGVVCVGGDGSVSEVAHGLLLKAQIDAGKDTDYIPTPVRAPVPLGVIPAGTTNILAHTLYGTKHAVTAALHIIMGHTQAVDVCTFSTPSKLLRFGFSAMFGFGARTLALAEKHRWMPSSQRKDFAFIKTLADLKPEECELLFLPLQFPQEDSPESDRKKKEKTKNKGSKDQWQKIQGHFLNVSIMAIPCLCSTAPRGLAPNTRLNNGSMALIVVKNTSRTEFVKHLKRYASVKNQFNFPFVETYTVQEVKVQPRLKSGLDAKENTYLNAASAEGNYPWNIDGDLMEEASEVHVRLHPQLVNLYGVNTDDLESSQATCKCI
;
A
#
# COMPACT_ATOMS: atom_id res chain seq x y z
N MET A 1 -16.22 -71.90 6.29
CA MET A 1 -17.03 -73.04 5.81
C MET A 1 -18.41 -72.52 5.40
N ARG A 2 -18.76 -72.75 4.13
CA ARG A 2 -20.11 -73.00 3.53
C ARG A 2 -21.20 -71.94 3.79
N HIS A 3 -21.66 -71.15 2.81
CA HIS A 3 -22.61 -71.49 1.71
C HIS A 3 -23.87 -72.19 2.24
N SER A 4 -25.10 -71.75 1.97
CA SER A 4 -25.80 -71.39 0.71
C SER A 4 -27.13 -70.67 1.07
N GLY A 5 -27.96 -70.04 0.23
CA GLY A 5 -28.10 -69.84 -1.23
C GLY A 5 -29.54 -69.29 -1.44
N VAL A 6 -29.67 -68.13 -2.12
CA VAL A 6 -30.28 -67.95 -3.46
C VAL A 6 -31.79 -68.21 -3.57
N LEU A 7 -32.54 -67.18 -3.99
CA LEU A 7 -33.37 -67.23 -5.21
C LEU A 7 -33.76 -65.82 -5.68
N ASN A 8 -33.35 -65.53 -6.92
CA ASN A 8 -33.72 -64.38 -7.76
C ASN A 8 -35.12 -64.55 -8.36
N LYS A 9 -35.76 -63.43 -8.69
CA LYS A 9 -36.32 -63.18 -10.04
C LYS A 9 -36.53 -61.68 -10.27
N ASP A 10 -35.70 -61.16 -11.17
CA ASP A 10 -35.86 -60.10 -12.18
C ASP A 10 -37.31 -59.61 -12.43
N ASP A 11 -37.63 -58.39 -12.85
CA ASP A 11 -36.90 -57.47 -13.73
C ASP A 11 -37.59 -56.08 -13.78
N VAL A 12 -37.00 -55.15 -14.53
CA VAL A 12 -37.47 -53.83 -15.04
C VAL A 12 -36.90 -52.57 -14.33
N GLY A 13 -35.75 -52.12 -14.85
CA GLY A 13 -35.65 -50.73 -15.34
C GLY A 13 -34.77 -49.72 -14.59
N LEU A 14 -33.48 -50.04 -14.37
CA LEU A 14 -32.46 -49.06 -13.95
C LEU A 14 -31.74 -48.47 -15.18
N GLU A 15 -32.07 -47.23 -15.55
CA GLU A 15 -31.19 -46.42 -16.40
C GLU A 15 -30.17 -45.65 -15.56
N LYS A 16 -28.92 -45.69 -16.02
CA LYS A 16 -27.71 -45.18 -15.39
C LYS A 16 -27.74 -43.65 -15.24
N VAL A 17 -27.62 -43.15 -14.01
CA VAL A 17 -27.14 -41.78 -13.75
C VAL A 17 -25.62 -41.81 -13.67
N GLN A 18 -24.95 -41.31 -14.70
CA GLN A 18 -23.48 -41.20 -14.76
C GLN A 18 -22.97 -39.96 -14.01
N GLY A 19 -22.08 -40.19 -13.02
CA GLY A 19 -20.83 -39.44 -12.91
C GLY A 19 -20.75 -38.33 -11.85
N VAL A 20 -20.52 -38.71 -10.59
CA VAL A 20 -19.72 -37.89 -9.66
C VAL A 20 -18.63 -38.79 -9.08
N THR A 21 -17.40 -38.60 -9.52
CA THR A 21 -16.22 -39.25 -8.93
C THR A 21 -15.27 -38.16 -8.42
N LYS A 22 -14.86 -38.30 -7.17
CA LYS A 22 -14.05 -37.35 -6.41
C LYS A 22 -12.57 -37.53 -6.73
N THR A 23 -11.98 -36.61 -7.48
CA THR A 23 -10.53 -36.42 -7.60
C THR A 23 -10.25 -34.96 -7.96
N SER A 24 -9.52 -34.24 -7.10
CA SER A 24 -8.96 -32.87 -7.25
C SER A 24 -9.92 -31.74 -7.65
N ASP A 25 -9.99 -30.72 -6.79
CA ASP A 25 -10.70 -29.42 -6.86
C ASP A 25 -11.07 -28.85 -8.26
N VAL A 26 -12.04 -29.47 -8.93
CA VAL A 26 -12.65 -28.94 -10.17
C VAL A 26 -14.13 -29.33 -10.16
N TYR A 27 -15.03 -28.35 -10.12
CA TYR A 27 -16.47 -28.58 -10.24
C TYR A 27 -16.92 -28.35 -11.69
N ARG A 28 -17.53 -29.37 -12.30
CA ARG A 28 -18.08 -29.34 -13.67
C ARG A 28 -19.58 -29.08 -13.64
N VAL A 29 -20.08 -28.17 -14.47
CA VAL A 29 -21.52 -27.98 -14.71
C VAL A 29 -21.78 -28.21 -16.20
N LYS A 30 -22.75 -29.07 -16.53
CA LYS A 30 -23.21 -29.31 -17.91
C LYS A 30 -24.56 -28.61 -18.12
N ASP A 31 -24.69 -27.88 -19.22
CA ASP A 31 -25.98 -27.53 -19.81
C ASP A 31 -26.32 -28.55 -20.89
N ASP A 32 -27.56 -29.04 -20.92
CA ASP A 32 -28.04 -29.99 -21.92
C ASP A 32 -29.29 -29.43 -22.62
N PRO A 33 -29.24 -29.15 -23.92
CA PRO A 33 -30.43 -28.96 -24.74
C PRO A 33 -30.64 -30.18 -25.66
N GLN A 34 -31.76 -30.89 -25.49
CA GLN A 34 -32.23 -31.88 -26.46
C GLN A 34 -32.55 -31.21 -27.80
N GLY A 35 -32.05 -31.78 -28.92
CA GLY A 35 -32.62 -31.55 -30.25
C GLY A 35 -31.63 -31.44 -31.41
N ASP A 36 -31.14 -32.60 -31.85
CA ASP A 36 -30.76 -33.04 -33.21
C ASP A 36 -29.79 -32.26 -34.15
N SER A 37 -28.80 -33.04 -34.59
CA SER A 37 -27.94 -33.03 -35.79
C SER A 37 -27.16 -31.78 -36.24
N SER A 38 -25.84 -31.93 -36.10
CA SER A 38 -24.74 -31.45 -36.97
C SER A 38 -24.47 -29.95 -37.05
N MET A 39 -24.01 -29.37 -35.95
CA MET A 39 -22.86 -28.46 -35.99
C MET A 39 -22.09 -28.68 -34.68
N VAL A 40 -20.85 -29.18 -34.77
CA VAL A 40 -19.91 -29.17 -33.64
C VAL A 40 -19.56 -27.70 -33.39
N LEU A 41 -20.41 -26.99 -32.67
CA LEU A 41 -20.02 -25.80 -31.95
C LEU A 41 -19.00 -26.30 -30.92
N GLN A 42 -17.72 -26.02 -31.16
CA GLN A 42 -16.73 -26.08 -30.10
C GLN A 42 -17.20 -25.08 -29.03
N ALA A 43 -17.95 -25.57 -28.05
CA ALA A 43 -18.27 -24.83 -26.85
C ALA A 43 -16.92 -24.57 -26.19
N GLN A 44 -16.44 -23.34 -26.33
CA GLN A 44 -15.26 -22.87 -25.61
C GLN A 44 -15.66 -22.86 -24.13
N GLU A 45 -15.21 -23.86 -23.39
CA GLU A 45 -15.53 -24.01 -21.98
C GLU A 45 -14.88 -22.86 -21.20
N ASP A 46 -15.69 -21.92 -20.71
CA ASP A 46 -15.23 -20.83 -19.86
C ASP A 46 -14.95 -21.37 -18.45
N ILE A 47 -13.67 -21.52 -18.11
CA ILE A 47 -13.23 -21.92 -16.77
C ILE A 47 -13.26 -20.68 -15.85
N ILE A 48 -13.93 -20.80 -14.70
CA ILE A 48 -13.97 -19.75 -13.66
C ILE A 48 -13.18 -20.21 -12.45
N GLU A 49 -12.07 -19.53 -12.16
CA GLU A 49 -11.31 -19.79 -10.94
C GLU A 49 -12.00 -19.14 -9.73
N MET A 50 -12.39 -19.93 -8.73
CA MET A 50 -13.11 -19.41 -7.55
C MET A 50 -12.28 -18.43 -6.71
N LYS A 51 -10.95 -18.47 -6.82
CA LYS A 51 -10.06 -17.49 -6.19
C LYS A 51 -10.24 -16.08 -6.76
N ASP A 52 -10.77 -15.93 -7.97
CA ASP A 52 -11.03 -14.63 -8.61
C ASP A 52 -12.47 -14.15 -8.38
N VAL A 53 -13.38 -15.04 -8.01
CA VAL A 53 -14.76 -14.71 -7.67
C VAL A 53 -14.80 -14.03 -6.31
N PHE A 54 -15.42 -12.85 -6.23
CA PHE A 54 -15.59 -12.12 -4.97
C PHE A 54 -17.03 -12.03 -4.50
N SER A 55 -18.00 -12.28 -5.37
CA SER A 55 -19.41 -12.28 -4.97
C SER A 55 -20.26 -13.17 -5.87
N VAL A 56 -21.36 -13.67 -5.29
CA VAL A 56 -22.43 -14.34 -6.02
C VAL A 56 -23.75 -13.80 -5.51
N LYS A 57 -24.69 -13.50 -6.41
CA LYS A 57 -26.03 -12.97 -6.09
C LYS A 57 -27.11 -13.73 -6.85
N LEU A 58 -28.28 -13.91 -6.22
CA LEU A 58 -29.48 -14.37 -6.92
C LEU A 58 -29.99 -13.26 -7.84
N LYS A 59 -30.16 -13.57 -9.12
CA LYS A 59 -30.77 -12.68 -10.11
C LYS A 59 -32.29 -12.82 -10.01
N ARG A 60 -32.98 -11.73 -9.72
CA ARG A 60 -34.44 -11.71 -9.58
C ARG A 60 -35.07 -10.64 -10.47
N ARG A 61 -36.20 -10.96 -11.10
CA ARG A 61 -37.09 -9.99 -11.73
C ARG A 61 -38.08 -9.47 -10.69
N ARG A 62 -38.19 -8.15 -10.59
CA ARG A 62 -39.12 -7.47 -9.66
C ARG A 62 -39.97 -6.46 -10.43
N PHE A 63 -41.19 -6.26 -9.96
CA PHE A 63 -42.04 -5.17 -10.47
C PHE A 63 -41.57 -3.81 -9.93
N VAL A 64 -41.92 -2.73 -10.63
CA VAL A 64 -41.61 -1.36 -10.21
C VAL A 64 -42.17 -1.13 -8.79
N GLY A 65 -41.33 -0.65 -7.87
CA GLY A 65 -41.68 -0.43 -6.47
C GLY A 65 -41.54 -1.64 -5.54
N GLN A 66 -41.33 -2.86 -6.05
CA GLN A 66 -41.18 -4.06 -5.24
C GLN A 66 -39.78 -4.17 -4.61
N LYS A 67 -39.69 -4.05 -3.27
CA LYS A 67 -38.42 -4.08 -2.53
C LYS A 67 -37.94 -5.49 -2.13
N LYS A 68 -38.83 -6.47 -2.02
CA LYS A 68 -38.53 -7.86 -1.61
C LYS A 68 -39.26 -8.88 -2.49
N GLY A 69 -38.69 -10.09 -2.61
CA GLY A 69 -39.21 -11.15 -3.46
C GLY A 69 -38.88 -10.97 -4.95
N GLY A 70 -39.72 -11.53 -5.81
CA GLY A 70 -39.57 -11.52 -7.27
C GLY A 70 -39.14 -12.88 -7.83
N THR A 71 -39.46 -13.13 -9.10
CA THR A 71 -39.13 -14.38 -9.80
C THR A 71 -37.62 -14.53 -9.93
N VAL A 72 -37.08 -15.69 -9.51
CA VAL A 72 -35.67 -16.01 -9.72
C VAL A 72 -35.43 -16.28 -11.20
N LEU A 73 -34.38 -15.67 -11.75
CA LEU A 73 -33.97 -15.83 -13.14
C LEU A 73 -32.62 -16.54 -13.28
N GLY A 74 -31.93 -16.82 -12.18
CA GLY A 74 -30.58 -17.37 -12.19
C GLY A 74 -29.71 -16.86 -11.05
N ILE A 75 -28.40 -17.03 -11.23
CA ILE A 75 -27.37 -16.43 -10.39
C ILE A 75 -26.46 -15.52 -11.21
N THR A 76 -25.89 -14.51 -10.56
CA THR A 76 -24.82 -13.69 -11.10
C THR A 76 -23.57 -13.93 -10.27
N ILE A 77 -22.48 -14.29 -10.92
CA ILE A 77 -21.15 -14.44 -10.35
C ILE A 77 -20.35 -13.18 -10.69
N PHE A 78 -19.75 -12.55 -9.70
CA PHE A 78 -18.87 -11.40 -9.87
C PHE A 78 -17.43 -11.81 -9.61
N LYS A 79 -16.59 -11.64 -10.62
CA LYS A 79 -15.16 -11.95 -10.54
C LYS A 79 -14.29 -10.73 -10.78
N CYS A 80 -13.13 -10.73 -10.15
CA CYS A 80 -12.06 -9.79 -10.41
C CYS A 80 -11.36 -10.18 -11.71
N LEU A 81 -11.11 -9.20 -12.57
CA LEU A 81 -10.34 -9.35 -13.80
C LEU A 81 -9.13 -8.44 -13.74
N ASN A 82 -7.97 -9.01 -14.07
CA ASN A 82 -6.76 -8.24 -14.29
C ASN A 82 -6.75 -7.71 -15.73
N LYS A 83 -6.71 -6.38 -15.88
CA LYS A 83 -6.47 -5.71 -17.16
C LYS A 83 -4.99 -5.31 -17.24
N GLU A 84 -4.58 -4.77 -18.39
CA GLU A 84 -3.24 -4.23 -18.55
C GLU A 84 -2.92 -3.13 -17.49
N GLU A 85 -1.63 -2.93 -17.23
CA GLU A 85 -1.10 -1.90 -16.31
C GLU A 85 -1.56 -2.02 -14.84
N ASN A 86 -1.62 -3.24 -14.30
CA ASN A 86 -1.99 -3.53 -12.90
C ASN A 86 -3.42 -3.08 -12.53
N LYS A 87 -4.28 -2.86 -13.52
CA LYS A 87 -5.65 -2.38 -13.29
C LYS A 87 -6.61 -3.55 -13.10
N LEU A 88 -7.09 -3.73 -11.87
CA LEU A 88 -8.22 -4.63 -11.60
C LEU A 88 -9.57 -3.97 -11.91
N THR A 89 -10.50 -4.76 -12.45
CA THR A 89 -11.92 -4.42 -12.66
C THR A 89 -12.83 -5.60 -12.30
N ASP A 90 -14.10 -5.37 -12.02
CA ASP A 90 -15.07 -6.44 -11.85
C ASP A 90 -15.73 -6.84 -13.17
N CYS A 91 -16.18 -8.10 -13.23
CA CYS A 91 -16.95 -8.66 -14.34
C CYS A 91 -18.09 -9.51 -13.79
N ALA A 92 -19.28 -9.34 -14.38
CA ALA A 92 -20.48 -10.10 -14.04
C ALA A 92 -20.72 -11.21 -15.06
N ILE A 93 -20.82 -12.45 -14.58
CA ILE A 93 -21.22 -13.62 -15.37
C ILE A 93 -22.62 -14.01 -14.92
N HIS A 94 -23.54 -14.12 -15.89
CA HIS A 94 -24.94 -14.44 -15.63
C HIS A 94 -25.22 -15.89 -16.02
N LEU A 95 -25.59 -16.71 -15.03
CA LEU A 95 -26.05 -18.08 -15.24
C LEU A 95 -27.56 -18.09 -15.06
N ASN A 96 -28.30 -18.10 -16.18
CA ASN A 96 -29.76 -18.07 -16.13
C ASN A 96 -30.30 -19.48 -15.89
N ASN A 97 -31.21 -19.61 -14.92
CA ASN A 97 -31.93 -20.85 -14.67
C ASN A 97 -33.29 -20.49 -14.04
N LEU A 98 -34.37 -21.09 -14.56
CA LEU A 98 -35.73 -20.82 -14.09
C LEU A 98 -36.12 -21.68 -12.86
N SER A 99 -35.36 -22.74 -12.58
CA SER A 99 -35.53 -23.54 -11.37
C SER A 99 -35.00 -22.77 -10.15
N GLU A 100 -35.92 -22.32 -9.29
CA GLU A 100 -35.57 -21.61 -8.06
C GLU A 100 -34.72 -22.49 -7.13
N ASP A 101 -35.02 -23.79 -7.04
CA ASP A 101 -34.28 -24.74 -6.21
C ASP A 101 -32.83 -24.92 -6.67
N HIS A 102 -32.60 -25.02 -7.98
CA HIS A 102 -31.24 -25.09 -8.53
C HIS A 102 -30.47 -23.79 -8.26
N CYS A 103 -31.10 -22.63 -8.49
CA CYS A 103 -30.48 -21.34 -8.24
C CYS A 103 -30.08 -21.16 -6.77
N HIS A 104 -30.95 -21.53 -5.83
CA HIS A 104 -30.62 -21.47 -4.40
C HIS A 104 -29.53 -22.46 -4.01
N THR A 105 -29.54 -23.66 -4.59
CA THR A 105 -28.50 -24.68 -4.34
C THR A 105 -27.14 -24.20 -4.82
N TRP A 106 -27.05 -23.69 -6.05
CA TRP A 106 -25.80 -23.11 -6.59
C TRP A 106 -25.35 -21.89 -5.78
N PHE A 107 -26.27 -20.98 -5.48
CA PHE A 107 -25.97 -19.80 -4.67
C PHE A 107 -25.39 -20.19 -3.30
N ARG A 108 -26.01 -21.16 -2.61
CA ARG A 108 -25.55 -21.63 -1.30
C ARG A 108 -24.15 -22.24 -1.38
N HIS A 109 -23.91 -23.18 -2.31
CA HIS A 109 -22.62 -23.83 -2.44
C HIS A 109 -21.50 -22.86 -2.83
N LEU A 110 -21.76 -21.96 -3.78
CA LEU A 110 -20.77 -20.95 -4.14
C LEU A 110 -20.49 -19.99 -2.97
N LYS A 111 -21.52 -19.63 -2.18
CA LYS A 111 -21.34 -18.84 -0.97
C LYS A 111 -20.53 -19.58 0.10
N GLU A 112 -20.72 -20.87 0.28
CA GLU A 112 -19.92 -21.71 1.16
C GLU A 112 -18.44 -21.71 0.76
N ILE A 113 -18.15 -21.87 -0.54
CA ILE A 113 -16.78 -21.77 -1.09
C ILE A 113 -16.19 -20.38 -0.81
N LEU A 114 -16.94 -19.31 -1.12
CA LEU A 114 -16.48 -17.94 -0.89
C LEU A 114 -16.22 -17.62 0.58
N ASN A 115 -17.02 -18.17 1.49
CA ASN A 115 -16.82 -18.01 2.94
C ASN A 115 -15.59 -18.78 3.46
N GLY A 116 -15.06 -19.73 2.68
CA GLY A 116 -13.84 -20.47 3.01
C GLY A 116 -12.55 -19.65 2.90
N PHE A 117 -12.55 -18.54 2.14
CA PHE A 117 -11.38 -17.65 2.03
C PHE A 117 -11.21 -16.79 3.29
N GLN A 118 -10.32 -17.23 4.18
CA GLN A 118 -10.13 -16.61 5.51
C GLN A 118 -9.59 -15.17 5.46
N ASN A 119 -8.81 -14.82 4.45
CA ASN A 119 -8.16 -13.50 4.37
C ASN A 119 -9.08 -12.40 3.82
N ARG A 120 -10.29 -12.73 3.37
CA ARG A 120 -11.22 -11.76 2.78
C ARG A 120 -12.03 -11.09 3.89
N PRO A 121 -12.01 -9.74 3.98
CA PRO A 121 -12.67 -9.03 5.07
C PRO A 121 -14.19 -9.14 4.96
N LYS A 122 -14.88 -9.17 6.10
CA LYS A 122 -16.34 -9.14 6.25
C LYS A 122 -16.82 -7.85 6.91
N SER A 123 -15.99 -7.21 7.73
CA SER A 123 -16.25 -5.90 8.34
C SER A 123 -15.03 -4.97 8.22
N LEU A 124 -15.24 -3.72 7.81
CA LEU A 124 -14.19 -2.72 7.68
C LEU A 124 -14.55 -1.42 8.39
N LYS A 125 -13.60 -0.83 9.11
CA LYS A 125 -13.67 0.56 9.57
C LYS A 125 -13.12 1.46 8.47
N VAL A 126 -13.91 2.41 7.98
CA VAL A 126 -13.55 3.26 6.84
C VAL A 126 -13.44 4.71 7.29
N PHE A 127 -12.29 5.33 7.09
CA PHE A 127 -12.07 6.76 7.24
C PHE A 127 -12.11 7.45 5.88
N VAL A 128 -12.91 8.50 5.75
CA VAL A 128 -13.00 9.31 4.53
C VAL A 128 -12.59 10.74 4.86
N ASN A 129 -11.57 11.27 4.18
CA ASN A 129 -11.21 12.67 4.29
C ASN A 129 -11.88 13.50 3.17
N PRO A 130 -12.97 14.24 3.46
CA PRO A 130 -13.71 14.99 2.44
C PRO A 130 -12.89 16.15 1.84
N SER A 131 -11.84 16.60 2.54
CA SER A 131 -10.94 17.67 2.10
C SER A 131 -9.79 17.17 1.23
N SER A 132 -9.65 15.86 1.01
CA SER A 132 -8.58 15.31 0.17
C SER A 132 -8.77 15.67 -1.31
N HIS A 133 -7.66 16.11 -1.92
CA HIS A 133 -7.58 16.57 -3.32
C HIS A 133 -8.66 17.63 -3.65
N LYS A 134 -9.36 17.50 -4.78
CA LYS A 134 -10.45 18.37 -5.23
C LYS A 134 -11.77 18.14 -4.50
N ARG A 135 -11.72 17.65 -3.24
CA ARG A 135 -12.88 17.22 -2.45
C ARG A 135 -13.65 16.06 -3.09
N GLU A 136 -12.93 15.20 -3.78
CA GLU A 136 -13.50 14.06 -4.52
C GLU A 136 -13.52 12.78 -3.68
N ALA A 137 -12.84 12.73 -2.53
CA ALA A 137 -12.72 11.50 -1.74
C ALA A 137 -14.07 10.90 -1.32
N THR A 138 -15.04 11.74 -0.93
CA THR A 138 -16.41 11.32 -0.61
C THR A 138 -17.10 10.71 -1.84
N HIS A 139 -16.97 11.34 -3.00
CA HIS A 139 -17.51 10.82 -4.25
C HIS A 139 -16.83 9.50 -4.66
N VAL A 140 -15.49 9.44 -4.61
CA VAL A 140 -14.72 8.20 -4.87
C VAL A 140 -15.22 7.08 -3.97
N TYR A 141 -15.42 7.34 -2.67
CA TYR A 141 -15.94 6.32 -1.77
C TYR A 141 -17.37 5.90 -2.14
N TYR A 142 -18.32 6.83 -2.15
CA TYR A 142 -19.75 6.48 -2.27
C TYR A 142 -20.14 5.97 -3.66
N GLU A 143 -19.47 6.44 -4.72
CA GLU A 143 -19.81 6.06 -6.09
C GLU A 143 -19.01 4.88 -6.64
N GLN A 144 -17.77 4.67 -6.18
CA GLN A 144 -16.90 3.62 -6.73
C GLN A 144 -16.61 2.50 -5.74
N VAL A 145 -16.32 2.83 -4.47
CA VAL A 145 -15.82 1.83 -3.50
C VAL A 145 -16.95 1.17 -2.71
N ALA A 146 -17.83 1.96 -2.11
CA ALA A 146 -18.95 1.47 -1.30
C ALA A 146 -19.88 0.50 -2.07
N PRO A 147 -20.18 0.71 -3.37
CA PRO A 147 -20.93 -0.26 -4.16
C PRO A 147 -20.23 -1.61 -4.28
N LEU A 148 -18.91 -1.64 -4.45
CA LEU A 148 -18.12 -2.87 -4.54
C LEU A 148 -18.06 -3.60 -3.19
N PHE A 149 -17.84 -2.88 -2.09
CA PHE A 149 -17.89 -3.47 -0.74
C PHE A 149 -19.27 -4.07 -0.44
N LYS A 150 -20.35 -3.35 -0.78
CA LYS A 150 -21.72 -3.86 -0.66
C LYS A 150 -21.96 -5.08 -1.54
N LEU A 151 -21.44 -5.07 -2.77
CA LEU A 151 -21.53 -6.21 -3.68
C LEU A 151 -20.81 -7.44 -3.11
N ALA A 152 -19.65 -7.25 -2.48
CA ALA A 152 -18.88 -8.29 -1.78
C ALA A 152 -19.47 -8.72 -0.42
N ASP A 153 -20.62 -8.16 0.00
CA ASP A 153 -21.22 -8.39 1.33
C ASP A 153 -20.34 -7.98 2.51
N ILE A 154 -19.48 -6.98 2.31
CA ILE A 154 -18.64 -6.40 3.35
C ILE A 154 -19.43 -5.30 4.07
N LYS A 155 -19.51 -5.40 5.40
CA LYS A 155 -20.07 -4.35 6.25
C LYS A 155 -19.04 -3.23 6.43
N THR A 156 -19.48 -1.98 6.35
CA THR A 156 -18.61 -0.83 6.56
C THR A 156 -19.16 0.06 7.67
N ASP A 157 -18.30 0.40 8.61
CA ASP A 157 -18.50 1.50 9.56
C ASP A 157 -17.72 2.71 9.05
N VAL A 158 -18.41 3.77 8.64
CA VAL A 158 -17.81 4.90 7.93
C VAL A 158 -17.73 6.12 8.83
N THR A 159 -16.52 6.66 8.98
CA THR A 159 -16.26 7.92 9.65
C THR A 159 -15.73 8.93 8.64
N VAL A 160 -16.53 9.97 8.37
CA VAL A 160 -16.07 11.13 7.60
C VAL A 160 -15.30 12.03 8.57
N THR A 161 -14.01 12.23 8.30
CA THR A 161 -13.14 13.07 9.13
C THR A 161 -13.47 14.55 8.94
N GLU A 162 -13.23 15.34 9.98
CA GLU A 162 -13.69 16.74 10.07
C GLU A 162 -12.53 17.72 10.22
N TYR A 163 -11.46 17.28 10.89
CA TYR A 163 -10.26 18.07 11.17
C TYR A 163 -9.03 17.15 11.19
N GLU A 164 -7.84 17.74 11.15
CA GLU A 164 -6.57 17.03 11.25
C GLU A 164 -6.43 16.34 12.61
N GLY A 165 -6.13 15.04 12.62
CA GLY A 165 -6.08 14.24 13.85
C GLY A 165 -7.42 13.63 14.26
N HIS A 166 -8.52 13.87 13.53
CA HIS A 166 -9.81 13.25 13.86
C HIS A 166 -9.76 11.71 13.69
N ALA A 167 -9.10 11.18 12.66
CA ALA A 167 -9.00 9.73 12.49
C ALA A 167 -8.18 9.11 13.62
N LEU A 168 -7.12 9.79 14.06
CA LEU A 168 -6.32 9.39 15.22
C LEU A 168 -7.17 9.32 16.50
N SER A 169 -7.97 10.36 16.79
CA SER A 169 -8.85 10.40 17.97
C SER A 169 -9.84 9.23 17.97
N VAL A 170 -10.49 8.98 16.83
CA VAL A 170 -11.45 7.87 16.69
C VAL A 170 -10.75 6.52 16.86
N LEU A 171 -9.56 6.33 16.29
CA LEU A 171 -8.81 5.07 16.40
C LEU A 171 -8.39 4.76 17.84
N LYS A 172 -8.07 5.78 18.66
CA LYS A 172 -7.72 5.58 20.08
C LYS A 172 -8.86 4.94 20.87
N GLU A 173 -10.09 5.32 20.56
CA GLU A 173 -11.31 4.83 21.22
C GLU A 173 -11.94 3.61 20.52
N CYS A 174 -11.47 3.26 19.32
CA CYS A 174 -12.03 2.19 18.50
C CYS A 174 -11.68 0.80 19.04
N GLU A 175 -12.68 -0.08 19.14
CA GLU A 175 -12.47 -1.51 19.38
C GLU A 175 -12.06 -2.22 18.08
N LEU A 176 -10.77 -2.23 17.76
CA LEU A 176 -10.25 -2.77 16.50
C LEU A 176 -10.56 -4.25 16.27
N GLN A 177 -10.80 -5.03 17.34
CA GLN A 177 -11.17 -6.45 17.25
C GLN A 177 -12.53 -6.68 16.57
N ALA A 178 -13.38 -5.65 16.44
CA ALA A 178 -14.67 -5.74 15.76
C ALA A 178 -14.56 -5.68 14.22
N PHE A 179 -13.36 -5.43 13.68
CA PHE A 179 -13.13 -5.22 12.26
C PHE A 179 -12.03 -6.16 11.73
N ASP A 180 -12.18 -6.59 10.48
CA ASP A 180 -11.16 -7.39 9.79
C ASP A 180 -10.08 -6.51 9.16
N GLY A 181 -10.28 -5.18 9.14
CA GLY A 181 -9.39 -4.21 8.54
C GLY A 181 -9.85 -2.76 8.72
N VAL A 182 -8.90 -1.83 8.60
CA VAL A 182 -9.15 -0.39 8.54
C VAL A 182 -8.88 0.08 7.11
N VAL A 183 -9.69 0.99 6.57
CA VAL A 183 -9.51 1.55 5.23
C VAL A 183 -9.47 3.08 5.31
N CYS A 184 -8.47 3.70 4.68
CA CYS A 184 -8.40 5.15 4.51
C CYS A 184 -8.71 5.54 3.06
N VAL A 185 -9.67 6.44 2.87
CA VAL A 185 -9.97 7.10 1.59
C VAL A 185 -9.47 8.53 1.65
N GLY A 186 -8.32 8.79 1.03
CA GLY A 186 -7.64 10.09 1.14
C GLY A 186 -6.32 10.16 0.38
N GLY A 187 -5.59 11.24 0.61
CA GLY A 187 -4.19 11.37 0.19
C GLY A 187 -3.19 10.85 1.22
N ASP A 188 -1.90 11.01 0.93
CA ASP A 188 -0.80 10.46 1.74
C ASP A 188 -0.84 10.88 3.22
N GLY A 189 -1.15 12.15 3.52
CA GLY A 189 -1.26 12.63 4.90
C GLY A 189 -2.37 11.92 5.70
N SER A 190 -3.54 11.69 5.10
CA SER A 190 -4.63 10.95 5.77
C SER A 190 -4.28 9.48 5.99
N VAL A 191 -3.57 8.88 5.03
CA VAL A 191 -3.08 7.50 5.19
C VAL A 191 -2.02 7.43 6.28
N SER A 192 -1.10 8.39 6.35
CA SER A 192 -0.10 8.50 7.41
C SER A 192 -0.75 8.67 8.79
N GLU A 193 -1.77 9.53 8.91
CA GLU A 193 -2.53 9.72 10.15
C GLU A 193 -3.18 8.41 10.63
N VAL A 194 -3.86 7.70 9.73
CA VAL A 194 -4.51 6.42 10.04
C VAL A 194 -3.49 5.33 10.39
N ALA A 195 -2.38 5.23 9.65
CA ALA A 195 -1.31 4.28 9.94
C ALA A 195 -0.66 4.54 11.30
N HIS A 196 -0.36 5.81 11.60
CA HIS A 196 0.15 6.23 12.89
C HIS A 196 -0.83 5.91 14.02
N GLY A 197 -2.12 6.24 13.85
CA GLY A 197 -3.15 5.96 14.85
C GLY A 197 -3.37 4.48 15.09
N LEU A 198 -3.30 3.64 14.05
CA LEU A 198 -3.42 2.20 14.17
C LEU A 198 -2.28 1.59 15.00
N LEU A 199 -1.04 2.03 14.77
CA LEU A 199 0.13 1.56 15.51
C LEU A 199 0.18 2.10 16.94
N LEU A 200 -0.26 3.35 17.15
CA LEU A 200 -0.37 3.92 18.48
C LEU A 200 -1.44 3.20 19.31
N LYS A 201 -2.60 2.92 18.71
CA LYS A 201 -3.66 2.11 19.32
C LYS A 201 -3.15 0.72 19.70
N ALA A 202 -2.37 0.07 18.83
CA ALA A 202 -1.74 -1.20 19.14
C ALA A 202 -0.80 -1.14 20.36
N GLN A 203 -0.09 -0.02 20.58
CA GLN A 203 0.72 0.15 21.80
C GLN A 203 -0.16 0.30 23.03
N ILE A 204 -1.20 1.15 22.94
CA ILE A 204 -2.14 1.44 24.04
C ILE A 204 -2.83 0.15 24.49
N ASP A 205 -3.36 -0.63 23.55
CA ASP A 205 -4.06 -1.88 23.85
C ASP A 205 -3.14 -2.93 24.47
N ALA A 206 -1.84 -2.88 24.18
CA ALA A 206 -0.83 -3.74 24.78
C ALA A 206 -0.24 -3.19 26.10
N GLY A 207 -0.71 -2.03 26.58
CA GLY A 207 -0.19 -1.37 27.78
C GLY A 207 1.27 -0.95 27.67
N LYS A 208 1.76 -0.66 26.46
CA LYS A 208 3.14 -0.19 26.23
C LYS A 208 3.23 1.33 26.23
N ASP A 209 4.43 1.82 26.56
CA ASP A 209 4.80 3.22 26.44
C ASP A 209 4.57 3.76 25.02
N THR A 210 4.06 4.99 24.92
CA THR A 210 3.75 5.67 23.65
C THR A 210 4.72 6.78 23.29
N ASP A 211 5.56 7.22 24.25
CA ASP A 211 6.52 8.30 24.11
C ASP A 211 7.90 7.77 23.70
N TYR A 212 8.30 6.57 24.11
CA TYR A 212 9.54 5.94 23.65
C TYR A 212 9.34 4.45 23.35
N ILE A 213 9.48 4.09 22.07
CA ILE A 213 9.08 2.78 21.55
C ILE A 213 10.28 2.05 20.93
N PRO A 214 11.09 1.33 21.74
CA PRO A 214 12.21 0.55 21.21
C PRO A 214 11.75 -0.70 20.46
N THR A 215 10.62 -1.29 20.86
CA THR A 215 10.06 -2.52 20.27
C THR A 215 8.54 -2.38 20.11
N PRO A 216 8.09 -1.82 18.98
CA PRO A 216 6.67 -1.54 18.75
C PRO A 216 5.85 -2.82 18.63
N VAL A 217 4.60 -2.74 19.07
CA VAL A 217 3.57 -3.75 18.80
C VAL A 217 3.08 -3.61 17.36
N ARG A 218 2.93 -4.74 16.67
CA ARG A 218 2.39 -4.83 15.32
C ARG A 218 0.94 -4.36 15.30
N ALA A 219 0.52 -3.73 14.21
CA ALA A 219 -0.88 -3.41 13.98
C ALA A 219 -1.74 -4.71 14.02
N PRO A 220 -2.88 -4.72 14.74
CA PRO A 220 -3.69 -5.92 14.92
C PRO A 220 -4.48 -6.30 13.66
N VAL A 221 -4.74 -5.34 12.78
CA VAL A 221 -5.53 -5.49 11.55
C VAL A 221 -4.84 -4.81 10.38
N PRO A 222 -5.05 -5.26 9.13
CA PRO A 222 -4.49 -4.63 7.95
C PRO A 222 -5.09 -3.24 7.65
N LEU A 223 -4.31 -2.39 6.99
CA LEU A 223 -4.72 -1.07 6.49
C LEU A 223 -4.89 -1.07 4.97
N GLY A 224 -6.07 -0.67 4.49
CA GLY A 224 -6.39 -0.47 3.08
C GLY A 224 -6.26 1.00 2.69
N VAL A 225 -5.72 1.25 1.50
CA VAL A 225 -5.51 2.60 0.98
C VAL A 225 -6.34 2.80 -0.27
N ILE A 226 -7.38 3.63 -0.21
CA ILE A 226 -8.11 4.08 -1.40
C ILE A 226 -7.55 5.44 -1.82
N PRO A 227 -6.86 5.53 -2.98
CA PRO A 227 -6.24 6.76 -3.41
C PRO A 227 -7.29 7.83 -3.76
N ALA A 228 -7.27 8.93 -3.03
CA ALA A 228 -8.06 10.13 -3.31
C ALA A 228 -7.23 11.42 -3.16
N GLY A 229 -5.89 11.32 -3.16
CA GLY A 229 -4.94 12.43 -3.14
C GLY A 229 -4.30 12.72 -4.50
N THR A 230 -3.38 13.68 -4.53
CA THR A 230 -2.63 14.04 -5.75
C THR A 230 -1.44 13.11 -6.02
N THR A 231 -0.71 12.69 -4.99
CA THR A 231 0.55 11.95 -5.12
C THR A 231 0.34 10.44 -4.93
N ASN A 232 -0.33 10.02 -3.85
CA ASN A 232 -0.75 8.65 -3.56
C ASN A 232 0.40 7.63 -3.60
N ILE A 233 1.45 7.91 -2.84
CA ILE A 233 2.69 7.15 -2.80
C ILE A 233 2.44 5.67 -2.45
N LEU A 234 1.69 5.43 -1.38
CA LEU A 234 1.38 4.08 -0.93
C LEU A 234 0.50 3.33 -1.95
N ALA A 235 -0.46 3.99 -2.58
CA ALA A 235 -1.28 3.35 -3.61
C ALA A 235 -0.46 2.92 -4.83
N HIS A 236 0.43 3.79 -5.32
CA HIS A 236 1.34 3.43 -6.40
C HIS A 236 2.30 2.30 -6.00
N THR A 237 2.76 2.29 -4.75
CA THR A 237 3.67 1.25 -4.25
C THR A 237 2.96 -0.10 -4.05
N LEU A 238 1.69 -0.11 -3.65
CA LEU A 238 0.92 -1.33 -3.34
C LEU A 238 0.14 -1.90 -4.52
N TYR A 239 -0.24 -1.05 -5.48
CA TYR A 239 -1.11 -1.43 -6.58
C TYR A 239 -0.48 -1.17 -7.96
N GLY A 240 0.64 -0.45 -8.02
CA GLY A 240 1.21 0.06 -9.28
C GLY A 240 0.39 1.18 -9.93
N THR A 241 -0.77 1.53 -9.36
CA THR A 241 -1.73 2.49 -9.92
C THR A 241 -2.45 3.28 -8.83
N LYS A 242 -3.05 4.41 -9.20
CA LYS A 242 -3.92 5.23 -8.33
C LYS A 242 -5.41 4.99 -8.57
N HIS A 243 -5.77 3.85 -9.16
CA HIS A 243 -7.15 3.53 -9.50
C HIS A 243 -7.93 2.99 -8.29
N ALA A 244 -8.94 3.74 -7.83
CA ALA A 244 -9.69 3.43 -6.61
C ALA A 244 -10.39 2.06 -6.63
N VAL A 245 -10.99 1.68 -7.77
CA VAL A 245 -11.62 0.35 -7.93
C VAL A 245 -10.59 -0.77 -7.81
N THR A 246 -9.37 -0.57 -8.32
CA THR A 246 -8.30 -1.57 -8.17
C THR A 246 -7.92 -1.77 -6.72
N ALA A 247 -7.74 -0.68 -5.97
CA ALA A 247 -7.48 -0.73 -4.53
C ALA A 247 -8.63 -1.42 -3.77
N ALA A 248 -9.88 -1.08 -4.09
CA ALA A 248 -11.06 -1.71 -3.48
C ALA A 248 -11.11 -3.22 -3.74
N LEU A 249 -10.78 -3.66 -4.97
CA LEU A 249 -10.73 -5.09 -5.31
C LEU A 249 -9.61 -5.81 -4.55
N HIS A 250 -8.40 -5.24 -4.42
CA HIS A 250 -7.36 -5.84 -3.57
C HIS A 250 -7.82 -6.03 -2.12
N ILE A 251 -8.54 -5.05 -1.56
CA ILE A 251 -9.12 -5.15 -0.22
C ILE A 251 -10.16 -6.28 -0.16
N ILE A 252 -11.12 -6.31 -1.10
CA ILE A 252 -12.17 -7.34 -1.19
C ILE A 252 -11.57 -8.75 -1.29
N MET A 253 -10.52 -8.89 -2.12
CA MET A 253 -9.85 -10.16 -2.35
C MET A 253 -8.96 -10.60 -1.18
N GLY A 254 -8.72 -9.73 -0.20
CA GLY A 254 -7.89 -10.05 0.96
C GLY A 254 -6.40 -10.13 0.62
N HIS A 255 -5.96 -9.45 -0.45
CA HIS A 255 -4.54 -9.38 -0.81
C HIS A 255 -3.83 -8.49 0.19
N THR A 256 -2.91 -9.04 0.97
CA THR A 256 -2.18 -8.31 2.02
C THR A 256 -0.68 -8.46 1.85
N GLN A 257 0.04 -7.37 2.06
CA GLN A 257 1.48 -7.30 2.06
C GLN A 257 1.97 -6.84 3.44
N ALA A 258 2.93 -7.55 4.03
CA ALA A 258 3.61 -7.05 5.22
C ALA A 258 4.51 -5.87 4.82
N VAL A 259 4.55 -4.83 5.65
CA VAL A 259 5.27 -3.59 5.37
C VAL A 259 6.08 -3.12 6.59
N ASP A 260 7.32 -2.76 6.34
CA ASP A 260 8.24 -2.16 7.31
C ASP A 260 7.83 -0.72 7.62
N VAL A 261 7.98 -0.31 8.87
CA VAL A 261 7.60 1.04 9.33
C VAL A 261 8.72 1.60 10.19
N CYS A 262 8.96 2.90 10.08
CA CYS A 262 9.91 3.60 10.93
C CYS A 262 9.22 4.26 12.12
N THR A 263 9.87 4.21 13.28
CA THR A 263 9.63 5.18 14.35
C THR A 263 10.53 6.38 14.12
N PHE A 264 9.95 7.57 14.16
CA PHE A 264 10.64 8.85 14.19
C PHE A 264 10.47 9.42 15.60
N SER A 265 11.57 9.61 16.32
CA SER A 265 11.55 10.06 17.71
C SER A 265 12.66 11.07 17.98
N THR A 266 12.41 12.01 18.87
CA THR A 266 13.50 12.73 19.54
C THR A 266 14.05 11.85 20.66
N PRO A 267 15.13 12.25 21.35
CA PRO A 267 15.60 11.54 22.54
C PRO A 267 14.54 11.41 23.66
N SER A 268 13.47 12.21 23.64
CA SER A 268 12.49 12.29 24.73
C SER A 268 11.06 11.91 24.35
N LYS A 269 10.71 11.85 23.06
CA LYS A 269 9.33 11.57 22.61
C LYS A 269 9.28 10.96 21.20
N LEU A 270 8.25 10.16 20.95
CA LEU A 270 7.86 9.73 19.63
C LEU A 270 7.25 10.92 18.90
N LEU A 271 7.73 11.17 17.69
CA LEU A 271 7.10 12.10 16.77
C LEU A 271 6.02 11.38 15.98
N ARG A 272 6.37 10.24 15.38
CA ARG A 272 5.46 9.51 14.48
C ARG A 272 5.91 8.08 14.16
N PHE A 273 4.95 7.24 13.78
CA PHE A 273 5.19 6.05 12.95
C PHE A 273 4.98 6.42 11.48
N GLY A 274 5.95 6.14 10.60
CA GLY A 274 5.83 6.51 9.19
C GLY A 274 6.74 5.70 8.27
N PHE A 275 6.66 5.97 6.97
CA PHE A 275 7.36 5.22 5.93
C PHE A 275 8.52 6.00 5.31
N SER A 276 8.48 7.32 5.39
CA SER A 276 9.40 8.20 4.70
C SER A 276 9.59 9.53 5.43
N ALA A 277 10.78 10.10 5.29
CA ALA A 277 11.05 11.47 5.71
C ALA A 277 12.03 12.16 4.76
N MET A 278 11.93 13.49 4.67
CA MET A 278 12.95 14.31 4.06
C MET A 278 13.29 15.52 4.93
N PHE A 279 14.57 15.88 4.92
CA PHE A 279 15.15 17.07 5.54
C PHE A 279 15.85 17.91 4.46
N GLY A 280 15.73 19.24 4.53
CA GLY A 280 16.27 20.16 3.52
C GLY A 280 15.27 20.48 2.39
N PHE A 281 15.71 20.40 1.13
CA PHE A 281 14.94 20.86 -0.03
C PHE A 281 13.53 20.28 -0.11
N GLY A 282 13.34 18.97 0.14
CA GLY A 282 12.03 18.33 0.13
C GLY A 282 11.07 18.91 1.19
N ALA A 283 11.55 19.06 2.42
CA ALA A 283 10.77 19.64 3.53
C ALA A 283 10.44 21.11 3.27
N ARG A 284 11.42 21.92 2.86
CA ARG A 284 11.23 23.34 2.53
C ARG A 284 10.23 23.55 1.40
N THR A 285 10.30 22.70 0.37
CA THR A 285 9.35 22.73 -0.76
C THR A 285 7.94 22.44 -0.28
N LEU A 286 7.78 21.43 0.57
CA LEU A 286 6.46 21.10 1.12
C LEU A 286 5.94 22.20 2.04
N ALA A 287 6.77 22.73 2.93
CA ALA A 287 6.41 23.83 3.83
C ALA A 287 5.92 25.05 3.04
N LEU A 288 6.62 25.39 1.95
CA LEU A 288 6.21 26.48 1.09
C LEU A 288 4.89 26.19 0.37
N ALA A 289 4.67 24.96 -0.11
CA ALA A 289 3.42 24.56 -0.72
C ALA A 289 2.25 24.64 0.27
N GLU A 290 2.44 24.21 1.52
CA GLU A 290 1.40 24.24 2.55
C GLU A 290 1.05 25.66 2.98
N LYS A 291 2.02 26.59 3.04
CA LYS A 291 1.73 28.03 3.26
C LYS A 291 0.88 28.67 2.15
N HIS A 292 0.83 28.07 0.96
CA HIS A 292 0.14 28.59 -0.21
C HIS A 292 -1.10 27.76 -0.58
N ARG A 293 -1.84 27.22 0.41
CA ARG A 293 -3.09 26.45 0.18
C ARG A 293 -4.17 27.21 -0.62
N TRP A 294 -4.08 28.54 -0.71
CA TRP A 294 -4.98 29.35 -1.54
C TRP A 294 -4.82 29.09 -3.04
N MET A 295 -3.68 28.54 -3.48
CA MET A 295 -3.45 28.14 -4.88
C MET A 295 -4.00 26.72 -5.16
N PRO A 296 -4.48 26.44 -6.39
CA PRO A 296 -4.81 25.08 -6.82
C PRO A 296 -3.62 24.11 -6.65
N SER A 297 -3.90 22.84 -6.31
CA SER A 297 -2.88 21.87 -5.90
C SER A 297 -1.69 21.72 -6.87
N SER A 298 -1.92 21.69 -8.19
CA SER A 298 -0.84 21.57 -9.18
C SER A 298 0.04 22.83 -9.22
N GLN A 299 -0.59 24.00 -9.40
CA GLN A 299 0.10 25.29 -9.45
C GLN A 299 0.88 25.57 -8.15
N ARG A 300 0.31 25.20 -7.00
CA ARG A 300 0.92 25.31 -5.68
C ARG A 300 2.23 24.53 -5.57
N LYS A 301 2.24 23.28 -6.06
CA LYS A 301 3.42 22.41 -6.06
C LYS A 301 4.51 22.97 -6.97
N ASP A 302 4.14 23.40 -8.17
CA ASP A 302 5.08 23.97 -9.14
C ASP A 302 5.69 25.29 -8.62
N PHE A 303 4.86 26.17 -8.07
CA PHE A 303 5.30 27.42 -7.43
C PHE A 303 6.29 27.15 -6.31
N ALA A 304 5.94 26.25 -5.39
CA ALA A 304 6.78 25.93 -4.24
C ALA A 304 8.12 25.32 -4.67
N PHE A 305 8.09 24.42 -5.65
CA PHE A 305 9.30 23.82 -6.22
C PHE A 305 10.21 24.86 -6.86
N ILE A 306 9.67 25.72 -7.74
CA ILE A 306 10.44 26.76 -8.43
C ILE A 306 11.04 27.76 -7.43
N LYS A 307 10.25 28.22 -6.46
CA LYS A 307 10.72 29.17 -5.44
C LYS A 307 11.80 28.58 -4.55
N THR A 308 11.62 27.34 -4.09
CA THR A 308 12.64 26.66 -3.27
C THR A 308 13.92 26.41 -4.07
N LEU A 309 13.81 26.13 -5.37
CA LEU A 309 14.95 25.94 -6.26
C LEU A 309 15.68 27.27 -6.56
N ALA A 310 14.93 28.37 -6.71
CA ALA A 310 15.51 29.69 -6.84
C ALA A 310 16.29 30.08 -5.57
N ASP A 311 15.77 29.74 -4.39
CA ASP A 311 16.43 29.91 -3.09
C ASP A 311 17.08 28.61 -2.58
N LEU A 312 17.82 27.94 -3.45
CA LEU A 312 18.52 26.69 -3.13
C LEU A 312 19.61 26.97 -2.07
N LYS A 313 19.45 26.36 -0.91
CA LYS A 313 20.34 26.52 0.24
C LYS A 313 20.56 25.14 0.89
N PRO A 314 21.81 24.77 1.19
CA PRO A 314 22.08 23.57 1.95
C PRO A 314 21.84 23.81 3.45
N GLU A 315 21.50 22.75 4.16
CA GLU A 315 21.41 22.71 5.61
C GLU A 315 22.65 22.00 6.17
N GLU A 316 23.20 22.52 7.26
CA GLU A 316 24.29 21.85 7.97
C GLU A 316 23.73 20.80 8.93
N CYS A 317 24.11 19.55 8.77
CA CYS A 317 23.72 18.50 9.70
C CYS A 317 24.80 17.43 9.89
N GLU A 318 24.66 16.71 10.99
CA GLU A 318 25.40 15.50 11.29
C GLU A 318 24.46 14.31 11.18
N LEU A 319 24.89 13.27 10.47
CA LEU A 319 24.17 12.02 10.29
C LEU A 319 24.99 10.89 10.89
N LEU A 320 24.37 10.13 11.78
CA LEU A 320 24.87 8.86 12.29
C LEU A 320 23.95 7.77 11.75
N PHE A 321 24.48 6.68 11.19
CA PHE A 321 23.63 5.59 10.72
C PHE A 321 24.27 4.22 10.89
N LEU A 322 23.42 3.20 10.98
CA LEU A 322 23.81 1.80 11.06
C LEU A 322 23.58 1.12 9.69
N PRO A 323 24.63 0.85 8.90
CA PRO A 323 24.49 0.19 7.61
C PRO A 323 24.02 -1.25 7.77
N LEU A 324 23.14 -1.69 6.86
CA LEU A 324 22.81 -3.10 6.75
C LEU A 324 23.97 -3.83 6.07
N GLN A 325 24.69 -4.67 6.82
CA GLN A 325 25.71 -5.54 6.23
C GLN A 325 25.02 -6.76 5.62
N PHE A 326 24.89 -6.77 4.29
CA PHE A 326 24.61 -8.00 3.58
C PHE A 326 25.89 -8.86 3.63
N PRO A 327 25.81 -10.16 4.01
CA PRO A 327 26.85 -11.09 3.60
C PRO A 327 26.93 -11.01 2.08
N GLN A 328 28.11 -10.67 1.53
CA GLN A 328 28.31 -10.81 0.09
C GLN A 328 28.02 -12.27 -0.27
N GLU A 329 26.99 -12.49 -1.10
CA GLU A 329 26.96 -13.70 -1.90
C GLU A 329 28.14 -13.58 -2.87
N ASP A 330 29.18 -14.37 -2.60
CA ASP A 330 30.31 -14.52 -3.48
C ASP A 330 29.79 -14.99 -4.86
N SER A 331 29.73 -14.07 -5.82
CA SER A 331 29.66 -14.43 -7.24
C SER A 331 30.87 -15.32 -7.56
N PRO A 332 30.69 -16.53 -8.12
CA PRO A 332 31.81 -17.42 -8.39
C PRO A 332 32.47 -17.01 -9.70
N GLU A 333 33.25 -15.93 -9.72
CA GLU A 333 34.19 -15.65 -10.82
C GLU A 333 35.17 -14.51 -10.48
N SER A 334 36.29 -14.87 -9.85
CA SER A 334 37.66 -14.42 -10.17
C SER A 334 38.60 -14.71 -9.01
N ASP A 335 38.94 -15.99 -8.90
CA ASP A 335 39.99 -16.44 -8.01
C ASP A 335 41.35 -16.08 -8.64
N ARG A 336 42.04 -15.06 -8.09
CA ARG A 336 43.49 -15.08 -7.76
C ARG A 336 44.09 -13.67 -7.57
N LYS A 337 44.67 -13.50 -6.38
CA LYS A 337 45.67 -12.49 -5.93
C LYS A 337 45.14 -11.19 -5.32
N LYS A 338 44.84 -11.25 -4.02
CA LYS A 338 45.60 -10.53 -2.98
C LYS A 338 45.22 -11.03 -1.58
N LYS A 339 45.94 -12.06 -1.12
CA LYS A 339 46.10 -12.31 0.31
C LYS A 339 47.04 -11.23 0.84
N GLU A 340 46.49 -10.34 1.65
CA GLU A 340 47.09 -9.68 2.82
C GLU A 340 46.44 -8.31 3.02
N LYS A 341 45.42 -8.26 3.87
CA LYS A 341 45.46 -7.50 5.13
C LYS A 341 44.11 -7.56 5.84
N THR A 342 44.20 -7.90 7.13
CA THR A 342 43.21 -7.67 8.19
C THR A 342 41.91 -8.48 8.15
N LYS A 343 41.99 -9.65 8.82
CA LYS A 343 40.89 -10.16 9.64
C LYS A 343 40.51 -9.08 10.66
N ASN A 344 39.43 -8.34 10.41
CA ASN A 344 38.62 -7.79 11.48
C ASN A 344 37.27 -8.51 11.41
N LYS A 345 37.05 -9.43 12.34
CA LYS A 345 35.70 -9.83 12.74
C LYS A 345 35.07 -8.58 13.39
N GLY A 346 34.53 -7.69 12.57
CA GLY A 346 33.95 -6.42 12.99
C GLY A 346 32.57 -6.62 13.61
N SER A 347 32.38 -6.02 14.78
CA SER A 347 31.13 -5.93 15.54
C SER A 347 29.90 -5.62 14.67
N LYS A 348 28.75 -6.21 15.03
CA LYS A 348 27.42 -5.95 14.41
C LYS A 348 26.91 -4.51 14.58
N ASP A 349 27.62 -3.65 15.31
CA ASP A 349 27.10 -2.35 15.76
C ASP A 349 27.98 -1.14 15.37
N GLN A 350 28.69 -1.20 14.23
CA GLN A 350 29.54 -0.07 13.82
C GLN A 350 28.72 1.05 13.14
N TRP A 351 28.27 2.01 13.95
CA TRP A 351 27.71 3.27 13.47
C TRP A 351 28.72 4.02 12.59
N GLN A 352 28.25 4.53 11.45
CA GLN A 352 28.99 5.43 10.57
C GLN A 352 28.53 6.86 10.78
N LYS A 353 29.46 7.81 10.61
CA LYS A 353 29.21 9.25 10.77
C LYS A 353 29.55 9.99 9.49
N ILE A 354 28.63 10.82 9.01
CA ILE A 354 28.89 11.82 7.97
C ILE A 354 28.41 13.19 8.46
N GLN A 355 29.14 14.23 8.12
CA GLN A 355 28.82 15.60 8.49
C GLN A 355 29.09 16.51 7.30
N GLY A 356 28.24 17.51 7.10
CA GLY A 356 28.45 18.49 6.06
C GLY A 356 27.21 19.32 5.76
N HIS A 357 27.26 19.95 4.59
CA HIS A 357 26.20 20.78 4.04
C HIS A 357 25.42 19.96 3.01
N PHE A 358 24.14 19.72 3.26
CA PHE A 358 23.30 18.88 2.43
C PHE A 358 22.13 19.67 1.86
N LEU A 359 21.89 19.55 0.55
CA LEU A 359 20.69 20.11 -0.07
C LEU A 359 19.44 19.31 0.30
N ASN A 360 19.58 17.99 0.45
CA ASN A 360 18.47 17.12 0.81
C ASN A 360 18.98 15.84 1.46
N VAL A 361 18.31 15.39 2.51
CA VAL A 361 18.48 14.08 3.12
C VAL A 361 17.13 13.38 3.06
N SER A 362 17.06 12.21 2.45
CA SER A 362 15.84 11.40 2.34
C SER A 362 16.05 10.07 3.05
N ILE A 363 15.09 9.69 3.89
CA ILE A 363 15.06 8.42 4.60
C ILE A 363 13.78 7.70 4.19
N MET A 364 13.89 6.54 3.55
CA MET A 364 12.76 5.89 2.87
C MET A 364 12.72 4.39 3.19
N ALA A 365 11.71 3.95 3.96
CA ALA A 365 11.45 2.55 4.27
C ALA A 365 10.67 1.83 3.17
N ILE A 366 10.09 2.57 2.23
CA ILE A 366 9.39 2.03 1.07
C ILE A 366 9.94 2.67 -0.22
N PRO A 367 9.70 2.08 -1.40
CA PRO A 367 10.15 2.62 -2.68
C PRO A 367 9.71 4.05 -3.01
N CYS A 368 8.57 4.48 -2.44
CA CYS A 368 7.96 5.79 -2.66
C CYS A 368 7.62 6.09 -4.13
N LEU A 369 6.90 5.19 -4.81
CA LEU A 369 6.46 5.37 -6.21
C LEU A 369 5.42 6.47 -6.32
N CYS A 370 5.47 7.28 -7.39
CA CYS A 370 4.42 8.22 -7.74
C CYS A 370 4.49 8.61 -9.22
N SER A 371 3.49 9.33 -9.74
CA SER A 371 3.45 9.73 -11.15
C SER A 371 4.65 10.57 -11.62
N THR A 372 5.33 11.28 -10.71
CA THR A 372 6.53 12.08 -11.03
C THR A 372 7.85 11.32 -10.84
N ALA A 373 7.80 10.17 -10.18
CA ALA A 373 8.93 9.27 -9.96
C ALA A 373 8.43 7.82 -10.10
N PRO A 374 8.23 7.33 -11.35
CA PRO A 374 7.60 6.03 -11.61
C PRO A 374 8.41 4.85 -11.06
N ARG A 375 9.74 4.99 -10.96
CA ARG A 375 10.63 4.02 -10.29
C ARG A 375 10.78 4.28 -8.79
N GLY A 376 10.06 5.26 -8.25
CA GLY A 376 10.15 5.67 -6.86
C GLY A 376 11.32 6.60 -6.53
N LEU A 377 11.22 7.24 -5.36
CA LEU A 377 12.31 8.04 -4.79
C LEU A 377 13.44 7.15 -4.25
N ALA A 378 13.13 5.91 -3.87
CA ALA A 378 14.07 4.91 -3.36
C ALA A 378 13.86 3.53 -4.05
N PRO A 379 14.16 3.39 -5.36
CA PRO A 379 13.89 2.18 -6.15
C PRO A 379 14.48 0.88 -5.60
N ASN A 380 15.54 0.98 -4.81
CA ASN A 380 16.26 -0.17 -4.27
C ASN A 380 15.72 -0.63 -2.90
N THR A 381 14.75 0.10 -2.34
CA THR A 381 14.05 -0.30 -1.12
C THR A 381 12.99 -1.35 -1.46
N ARG A 382 12.54 -2.12 -0.47
CA ARG A 382 11.44 -3.09 -0.58
C ARG A 382 10.46 -2.86 0.55
N LEU A 383 9.25 -3.39 0.42
CA LEU A 383 8.22 -3.20 1.43
C LEU A 383 8.55 -3.91 2.75
N ASN A 384 9.31 -5.01 2.75
CA ASN A 384 9.42 -5.91 3.91
C ASN A 384 10.80 -6.57 4.11
N ASN A 385 11.88 -5.95 3.63
CA ASN A 385 13.21 -6.55 3.67
C ASN A 385 14.04 -6.16 4.92
N GLY A 386 13.44 -5.46 5.88
CA GLY A 386 14.09 -5.04 7.11
C GLY A 386 15.15 -3.95 6.90
N SER A 387 14.99 -3.12 5.87
CA SER A 387 15.95 -2.06 5.53
C SER A 387 15.27 -0.78 5.05
N MET A 388 15.93 0.36 5.24
CA MET A 388 15.55 1.64 4.63
C MET A 388 16.71 2.24 3.84
N ALA A 389 16.39 3.09 2.87
CA ALA A 389 17.37 3.86 2.13
C ALA A 389 17.62 5.20 2.82
N LEU A 390 18.89 5.52 3.05
CA LEU A 390 19.38 6.86 3.37
C LEU A 390 20.02 7.45 2.11
N ILE A 391 19.40 8.47 1.53
CA ILE A 391 19.86 9.15 0.33
C ILE A 391 20.26 10.58 0.70
N VAL A 392 21.51 10.91 0.46
CA VAL A 392 22.12 12.18 0.87
C VAL A 392 22.59 12.94 -0.36
N VAL A 393 22.08 14.16 -0.53
CA VAL A 393 22.47 15.07 -1.62
C VAL A 393 23.32 16.18 -1.02
N LYS A 394 24.63 16.11 -1.24
CA LYS A 394 25.62 17.11 -0.81
C LYS A 394 25.43 18.44 -1.55
N ASN A 395 25.97 19.50 -0.97
CA ASN A 395 25.97 20.83 -1.59
C ASN A 395 26.55 20.79 -3.01
N THR A 396 25.83 21.37 -3.97
CA THR A 396 26.21 21.43 -5.37
C THR A 396 25.57 22.65 -6.05
N SER A 397 25.93 22.92 -7.29
CA SER A 397 25.33 24.02 -8.05
C SER A 397 23.86 23.76 -8.36
N ARG A 398 23.06 24.83 -8.51
CA ARG A 398 21.64 24.73 -8.89
C ARG A 398 21.44 23.95 -10.18
N THR A 399 22.34 24.12 -11.17
CA THR A 399 22.25 23.43 -12.47
C THR A 399 22.44 21.93 -12.33
N GLU A 400 23.42 21.48 -11.55
CA GLU A 400 23.63 20.05 -11.27
C GLU A 400 22.49 19.45 -10.44
N PHE A 401 21.98 20.19 -9.46
CA PHE A 401 20.83 19.75 -8.67
C PHE A 401 19.57 19.58 -9.55
N VAL A 402 19.30 20.48 -10.50
CA VAL A 402 18.20 20.32 -11.47
C VAL A 402 18.38 19.09 -12.34
N LYS A 403 19.61 18.80 -12.81
CA LYS A 403 19.90 17.56 -13.56
C LYS A 403 19.59 16.32 -12.74
N HIS A 404 19.93 16.33 -11.45
CA HIS A 404 19.59 15.26 -10.52
C HIS A 404 18.07 15.12 -10.36
N LEU A 405 17.33 16.20 -10.10
CA LEU A 405 15.87 16.14 -9.93
C LEU A 405 15.14 15.62 -11.18
N LYS A 406 15.56 16.04 -12.38
CA LYS A 406 15.00 15.54 -13.65
C LYS A 406 15.20 14.04 -13.86
N ARG A 407 16.18 13.44 -13.16
CA ARG A 407 16.52 12.02 -13.31
C ARG A 407 15.45 11.09 -12.74
N TYR A 408 14.69 11.53 -11.73
CA TYR A 408 13.59 10.75 -11.13
C TYR A 408 12.46 10.44 -12.12
N ALA A 409 12.21 11.32 -13.08
CA ALA A 409 11.23 11.11 -14.15
C ALA A 409 11.77 10.27 -15.33
N SER A 410 13.00 9.75 -15.23
CA SER A 410 13.69 9.03 -16.30
C SER A 410 14.05 7.58 -15.93
N VAL A 411 14.36 6.78 -16.94
CA VAL A 411 14.88 5.40 -16.76
C VAL A 411 16.32 5.34 -16.26
N LYS A 412 17.07 6.45 -16.31
CA LYS A 412 18.48 6.50 -15.93
C LYS A 412 18.62 6.57 -14.41
N ASN A 413 19.65 5.93 -13.85
CA ASN A 413 19.93 5.94 -12.42
C ASN A 413 19.99 7.39 -11.85
N GLN A 414 19.12 7.68 -10.87
CA GLN A 414 18.99 8.96 -10.16
C GLN A 414 20.14 9.27 -9.21
N PHE A 415 20.91 8.25 -8.82
CA PHE A 415 21.99 8.35 -7.84
C PHE A 415 23.37 8.47 -8.48
N ASN A 416 23.48 8.37 -9.81
CA ASN A 416 24.76 8.46 -10.52
C ASN A 416 25.22 9.92 -10.69
N PHE A 417 25.53 10.57 -9.56
CA PHE A 417 26.09 11.91 -9.46
C PHE A 417 27.11 11.94 -8.31
N PRO A 418 28.25 12.64 -8.44
CA PRO A 418 29.32 12.63 -7.43
C PRO A 418 28.94 13.29 -6.10
N PHE A 419 27.83 14.03 -6.07
CA PHE A 419 27.29 14.69 -4.88
C PHE A 419 26.09 13.94 -4.27
N VAL A 420 25.77 12.74 -4.77
CA VAL A 420 24.68 11.90 -4.25
C VAL A 420 25.27 10.62 -3.67
N GLU A 421 24.97 10.37 -2.40
CA GLU A 421 25.39 9.15 -1.68
C GLU A 421 24.14 8.39 -1.21
N THR A 422 24.18 7.06 -1.30
CA THR A 422 23.05 6.18 -0.93
C THR A 422 23.54 5.06 -0.03
N TYR A 423 22.84 4.85 1.08
CA TYR A 423 23.15 3.80 2.04
C TYR A 423 21.89 2.98 2.33
N THR A 424 22.03 1.66 2.42
CA THR A 424 21.00 0.78 2.98
C THR A 424 21.27 0.64 4.47
N VAL A 425 20.32 1.04 5.30
CA VAL A 425 20.51 1.24 6.75
C VAL A 425 19.32 0.70 7.55
N GLN A 426 19.54 0.44 8.84
CA GLN A 426 18.47 0.02 9.78
C GLN A 426 18.09 1.14 10.76
N GLU A 427 19.05 2.01 11.09
CA GLU A 427 18.85 3.16 11.96
C GLU A 427 19.60 4.36 11.42
N VAL A 428 19.03 5.55 11.62
CA VAL A 428 19.62 6.84 11.29
C VAL A 428 19.32 7.83 12.40
N LYS A 429 20.31 8.56 12.88
CA LYS A 429 20.13 9.77 13.69
C LYS A 429 20.56 10.96 12.88
N VAL A 430 19.74 11.99 12.88
CA VAL A 430 20.01 13.23 12.16
C VAL A 430 19.97 14.36 13.16
N GLN A 431 21.08 15.07 13.25
CA GLN A 431 21.25 16.20 14.15
C GLN A 431 21.48 17.46 13.31
N PRO A 432 20.44 18.30 13.12
CA PRO A 432 20.61 19.62 12.54
C PRO A 432 21.58 20.45 13.38
N ARG A 433 22.51 21.15 12.74
CA ARG A 433 23.40 22.11 13.42
C ARG A 433 22.71 23.48 13.36
N LEU A 434 22.05 23.86 14.46
CA LEU A 434 21.59 25.23 14.64
C LEU A 434 22.81 26.16 14.67
N LYS A 435 22.79 27.23 13.86
CA LYS A 435 23.84 28.25 13.89
C LYS A 435 23.86 28.90 15.28
N SER A 436 24.81 28.50 16.12
CA SER A 436 25.12 29.20 17.36
C SER A 436 25.92 30.46 17.04
N GLY A 437 25.35 31.65 17.26
CA GLY A 437 26.15 32.88 17.41
C GLY A 437 25.53 34.15 16.81
N LEU A 438 25.22 35.10 17.70
CA LEU A 438 25.45 36.56 17.62
C LEU A 438 24.98 37.41 16.42
N ASP A 439 24.50 36.85 15.31
CA ASP A 439 23.97 37.61 14.16
C ASP A 439 22.45 37.89 14.25
N ALA A 440 21.85 37.69 15.42
CA ALA A 440 20.45 37.97 15.68
C ALA A 440 20.13 39.48 15.77
N LYS A 441 21.14 40.36 15.84
CA LYS A 441 20.92 41.80 16.06
C LYS A 441 21.06 42.70 14.84
N GLU A 442 21.68 42.27 13.74
CA GLU A 442 21.83 43.11 12.53
C GLU A 442 20.88 42.75 11.36
N ASN A 443 20.20 41.60 11.41
CA ASN A 443 19.21 41.25 10.39
C ASN A 443 17.77 41.68 10.71
N THR A 444 17.58 42.50 11.75
CA THR A 444 16.26 42.89 12.29
C THR A 444 15.38 43.66 11.29
N TYR A 445 15.94 44.20 10.20
CA TYR A 445 15.16 44.92 9.17
C TYR A 445 14.86 44.11 7.89
N LEU A 446 15.45 42.92 7.71
CA LEU A 446 15.10 41.99 6.63
C LEU A 446 14.44 40.70 7.12
N ASN A 447 14.46 40.45 8.43
CA ASN A 447 13.82 39.32 9.10
C ASN A 447 12.43 39.63 9.67
N ALA A 448 11.77 40.71 9.26
CA ALA A 448 10.37 40.95 9.62
C ALA A 448 9.38 39.92 9.03
N ALA A 449 9.85 38.96 8.22
CA ALA A 449 9.12 37.78 7.77
C ALA A 449 9.54 36.46 8.46
N SER A 450 10.45 36.49 9.44
CA SER A 450 10.98 35.29 10.11
C SER A 450 10.33 34.99 11.47
N ALA A 451 9.03 35.26 11.60
CA ALA A 451 8.19 34.81 12.71
C ALA A 451 7.32 33.58 12.33
N GLU A 452 7.71 32.83 11.31
CA GLU A 452 6.92 31.73 10.75
C GLU A 452 7.67 30.40 10.89
N GLY A 453 7.04 29.40 11.51
CA GLY A 453 7.62 28.09 11.89
C GLY A 453 8.65 27.54 10.91
N ASN A 454 9.83 27.22 11.43
CA ASN A 454 10.87 26.53 10.68
C ASN A 454 10.51 25.04 10.71
N TYR A 455 10.12 24.47 9.56
CA TYR A 455 9.80 23.05 9.42
C TYR A 455 10.99 22.33 8.76
N PRO A 456 12.02 21.93 9.53
CA PRO A 456 13.21 21.28 8.98
C PRO A 456 12.89 19.93 8.32
N TRP A 457 11.78 19.30 8.72
CA TRP A 457 11.41 17.95 8.33
C TRP A 457 10.02 17.89 7.71
N ASN A 458 9.84 16.91 6.83
CA ASN A 458 8.53 16.30 6.61
C ASN A 458 8.63 14.78 6.78
N ILE A 459 7.61 14.19 7.39
CA ILE A 459 7.46 12.74 7.57
C ILE A 459 6.15 12.35 6.90
N ASP A 460 6.21 11.52 5.85
CA ASP A 460 5.05 11.12 5.02
C ASP A 460 4.18 12.27 4.50
N GLY A 461 4.76 13.47 4.34
CA GLY A 461 4.04 14.66 3.91
C GLY A 461 3.50 15.55 5.05
N ASP A 462 3.73 15.18 6.32
CA ASP A 462 3.41 16.03 7.45
C ASP A 462 4.64 16.79 7.92
N LEU A 463 4.51 18.09 8.07
CA LEU A 463 5.59 18.99 8.45
C LEU A 463 5.85 18.91 9.95
N MET A 464 7.11 18.78 10.35
CA MET A 464 7.49 18.73 11.77
C MET A 464 8.26 19.99 12.15
N GLU A 465 7.82 20.63 13.24
CA GLU A 465 8.47 21.82 13.82
C GLU A 465 9.73 21.47 14.62
N GLU A 466 9.96 20.18 14.91
CA GLU A 466 11.06 19.73 15.75
C GLU A 466 12.42 20.00 15.10
N ALA A 467 13.20 20.89 15.71
CA ALA A 467 14.53 21.28 15.26
C ALA A 467 15.66 20.49 15.95
N SER A 468 15.31 19.58 16.87
CA SER A 468 16.28 18.75 17.60
C SER A 468 16.81 17.56 16.79
N GLU A 469 17.65 16.75 17.43
CA GLU A 469 18.00 15.43 16.91
C GLU A 469 16.74 14.59 16.68
N VAL A 470 16.66 13.94 15.51
CA VAL A 470 15.64 12.94 15.17
C VAL A 470 16.32 11.61 14.94
N HIS A 471 15.87 10.61 15.69
CA HIS A 471 16.25 9.20 15.54
C HIS A 471 15.16 8.48 14.75
N VAL A 472 15.56 7.90 13.64
CA VAL A 472 14.76 7.05 12.77
C VAL A 472 15.22 5.61 12.94
N ARG A 473 14.30 4.73 13.33
CA ARG A 473 14.54 3.30 13.47
C ARG A 473 13.51 2.54 12.67
N LEU A 474 13.96 1.61 11.82
CA LEU A 474 13.08 0.75 11.05
C LEU A 474 12.65 -0.48 11.86
N HIS A 475 11.38 -0.84 11.74
CA HIS A 475 10.76 -2.01 12.36
C HIS A 475 10.19 -2.91 11.26
N PRO A 476 10.75 -4.11 11.08
CA PRO A 476 10.32 -5.01 10.03
C PRO A 476 8.85 -5.45 10.20
N GLN A 477 8.09 -5.43 9.10
CA GLN A 477 6.76 -6.04 8.97
C GLN A 477 5.75 -5.61 10.06
N LEU A 478 5.83 -4.34 10.49
CA LEU A 478 5.05 -3.82 11.61
C LEU A 478 3.56 -3.61 11.28
N VAL A 479 3.22 -3.49 10.01
CA VAL A 479 1.83 -3.35 9.54
C VAL A 479 1.59 -4.24 8.32
N ASN A 480 0.36 -4.72 8.15
CA ASN A 480 -0.08 -5.30 6.88
C ASN A 480 -0.87 -4.25 6.10
N LEU A 481 -0.54 -4.04 4.84
CA LEU A 481 -1.32 -3.19 3.94
C LEU A 481 -2.06 -4.05 2.92
N TYR A 482 -3.31 -3.72 2.60
CA TYR A 482 -3.99 -4.39 1.49
C TYR A 482 -3.35 -3.97 0.16
N GLY A 483 -2.94 -4.94 -0.63
CA GLY A 483 -2.19 -4.76 -1.87
C GLY A 483 -1.34 -5.98 -2.21
N VAL A 484 -0.53 -5.84 -3.24
CA VAL A 484 0.43 -6.85 -3.67
C VAL A 484 1.80 -6.20 -3.82
N ASN A 485 2.87 -6.99 -3.72
CA ASN A 485 4.18 -6.48 -4.06
C ASN A 485 4.27 -6.25 -5.58
N THR A 486 4.57 -5.02 -6.00
CA THR A 486 4.72 -4.70 -7.43
C THR A 486 5.91 -5.41 -8.07
N ASP A 487 6.93 -5.76 -7.29
CA ASP A 487 8.07 -6.53 -7.80
C ASP A 487 7.66 -7.97 -8.19
N ASP A 488 6.65 -8.53 -7.52
CA ASP A 488 6.12 -9.87 -7.84
C ASP A 488 5.33 -9.85 -9.16
N LEU A 489 4.75 -8.69 -9.53
CA LEU A 489 4.02 -8.51 -10.80
C LEU A 489 4.98 -8.45 -12.01
N GLU A 490 6.17 -7.85 -11.86
CA GLU A 490 7.19 -7.84 -12.93
C GLU A 490 7.77 -9.24 -13.18
N SER A 491 7.92 -10.06 -12.13
CA SER A 491 8.38 -11.46 -12.28
C SER A 491 7.43 -12.34 -13.10
N SER A 492 6.14 -11.96 -13.17
CA SER A 492 5.10 -12.67 -13.91
C SER A 492 5.03 -12.26 -15.39
N GLN A 493 5.69 -11.18 -15.81
CA GLN A 493 5.67 -10.66 -17.19
C GLN A 493 6.97 -10.92 -17.98
N ALA A 494 7.95 -11.61 -17.40
CA ALA A 494 9.16 -12.04 -18.11
C ALA A 494 8.93 -13.27 -19.01
N THR A 495 7.84 -13.31 -19.78
CA THR A 495 7.84 -14.08 -21.03
C THR A 495 8.36 -13.17 -22.12
N CYS A 496 9.65 -13.31 -22.37
CA CYS A 496 10.39 -12.78 -23.51
C CYS A 496 9.56 -12.90 -24.79
N LYS A 497 9.08 -11.77 -25.33
CA LYS A 497 8.69 -11.67 -26.74
C LYS A 497 9.88 -11.07 -27.49
N CYS A 498 10.81 -11.94 -27.88
CA CYS A 498 11.65 -11.67 -29.04
C CYS A 498 10.77 -11.68 -30.29
N ILE A 499 10.73 -10.56 -31.01
CA ILE A 499 10.79 -10.53 -32.47
C ILE A 499 11.86 -9.52 -32.84
#